data_AF-A0A1F8NTD0-F1
#
_entry.id   AF-A0A1F8NTD0-F1
#
_cell.length_a   1.000
_cell.length_b   1.000
_cell.length_c   1.000
_cell.angle_alpha   90.00
_cell.angle_beta   90.00
_cell.angle_gamma   90.00
#
_symmetry.space_group_name_H-M   'P 1'
#
loop_
_entity.id
_entity.type
_entity.pdbx_description
1 polymer ?
#
loop_
_entity_poly.entity_id
_entity_poly.type
_entity_poly.pdbx_seq_one_letter_code
_entity_poly.pdbx_strand_id
1 'polypeptide(L)'
;MTISQTELDCALKELRSTVESVKKDCLDESKIRKINDYLDKQESVNQKRVLENAAQELKEKEINTRMDLLEKELSRSAATRTAHDDNQNLIAEKKAFVNWAKKGDFFLQPQELKLLRTSDDANGGYLIPPEYVQEIIKPIVEMSPIRSLARIRATSRNEVQIPTRTAQLSVNWVGEASSDSLSNSTYGLEKISVNKMAVTVATTYEALQDSVFNIESEIFADAREQFAVAEGIAFVSGTGTATQPQGIMTNTAISEENTGLATALTGDSIINLASNLKTGYNLTYLFNRKTTAKIRVLKDGEGQYLWLAGLANGTPATLNGLRYVEAIDMPDVAANTYPIILGDFSRGYTIVDNLAVQIIRDDVSSKRNGKIEFTFFKRVGAQVTLAEAFRKLKVAV
;
A
#
# COMPACT_ATOMS: atom_id res chain seq x y z
N MET A 1 -49.90 72.43 -76.62
CA MET A 1 -49.70 71.86 -75.28
C MET A 1 -48.27 72.16 -74.85
N THR A 2 -48.06 73.29 -74.18
CA THR A 2 -46.75 73.70 -73.68
C THR A 2 -46.74 73.41 -72.18
N ILE A 3 -46.08 72.33 -71.78
CA ILE A 3 -45.87 71.97 -70.38
C ILE A 3 -44.93 73.03 -69.78
N SER A 4 -45.28 73.56 -68.60
CA SER A 4 -44.54 74.67 -67.98
C SER A 4 -43.18 74.21 -67.47
N GLN A 5 -42.15 75.06 -67.53
CA GLN A 5 -40.80 74.72 -67.01
C GLN A 5 -40.82 74.30 -65.54
N THR A 6 -41.78 74.80 -64.77
CA THR A 6 -41.99 74.45 -63.35
C THR A 6 -42.45 73.00 -63.14
N GLU A 7 -43.26 72.44 -64.04
CA GLU A 7 -43.69 71.04 -63.97
C GLU A 7 -42.53 70.10 -64.35
N LEU A 8 -41.68 70.52 -65.30
CA LEU A 8 -40.50 69.77 -65.70
C LEU A 8 -39.45 69.73 -64.57
N ASP A 9 -39.22 70.86 -63.89
CA ASP A 9 -38.32 70.92 -62.73
C ASP A 9 -38.86 70.13 -61.54
N CYS A 10 -40.18 70.12 -61.32
CA CYS A 10 -40.80 69.32 -60.26
C CYS A 10 -40.61 67.81 -60.54
N ALA A 11 -40.90 67.37 -61.77
CA ALA A 11 -40.71 65.98 -62.18
C ALA A 11 -39.24 65.54 -62.15
N LEU A 12 -38.30 66.44 -62.50
CA LEU A 12 -36.87 66.16 -62.45
C LEU A 12 -36.33 66.09 -61.01
N LYS A 13 -36.95 66.84 -60.09
CA LYS A 13 -36.67 66.76 -58.64
C LYS A 13 -37.21 65.46 -58.03
N GLU A 14 -38.40 65.04 -58.43
CA GLU A 14 -38.97 63.75 -58.04
C GLU A 14 -38.14 62.58 -58.60
N LEU A 15 -37.72 62.63 -59.87
CA LEU A 15 -36.83 61.64 -60.47
C LEU A 15 -35.46 61.58 -59.78
N ARG A 16 -34.87 62.72 -59.40
CA ARG A 16 -33.62 62.72 -58.61
C ARG A 16 -33.80 62.10 -57.23
N SER A 17 -34.89 62.42 -56.54
CA SER A 17 -35.16 61.85 -55.21
C SER A 17 -35.40 60.34 -55.23
N THR A 18 -36.04 59.84 -56.29
CA THR A 18 -36.28 58.39 -56.49
C THR A 18 -35.01 57.66 -56.91
N VAL A 19 -34.12 58.28 -57.69
CA VAL A 19 -32.80 57.70 -58.00
C VAL A 19 -31.89 57.65 -56.78
N GLU A 20 -31.94 58.66 -55.90
CA GLU A 20 -31.16 58.67 -54.64
C GLU A 20 -31.67 57.66 -53.61
N SER A 21 -32.98 57.38 -53.55
CA SER A 21 -33.53 56.33 -52.68
C SER A 21 -33.15 54.93 -53.19
N VAL A 22 -33.26 54.69 -54.50
CA VAL A 22 -32.90 53.39 -55.11
C VAL A 22 -31.40 53.08 -54.98
N LYS A 23 -30.54 54.10 -55.02
CA LYS A 23 -29.08 53.93 -54.82
C LYS A 23 -28.72 53.56 -53.36
N LYS A 24 -29.55 53.95 -52.39
CA LYS A 24 -29.41 53.56 -50.98
C LYS A 24 -29.88 52.12 -50.71
N ASP A 25 -30.88 51.66 -51.45
CA ASP A 25 -31.44 50.32 -51.26
C ASP A 25 -30.62 49.22 -51.96
N CYS A 26 -29.84 49.53 -53.01
CA CYS A 26 -29.07 48.52 -53.75
C CYS A 26 -27.63 48.27 -53.24
N LEU A 27 -27.09 49.14 -52.38
CA LEU A 27 -25.76 49.02 -51.79
C LEU A 27 -25.83 49.26 -50.28
N ASP A 28 -26.56 48.40 -49.59
CA ASP A 28 -26.57 48.38 -48.13
C ASP A 28 -25.25 47.75 -47.64
N GLU A 29 -24.16 48.54 -47.66
CA GLU A 29 -22.82 48.13 -47.19
C GLU A 29 -22.89 47.50 -45.78
N SER A 30 -23.87 47.90 -44.98
CA SER A 30 -24.10 47.34 -43.64
C SER A 30 -24.53 45.86 -43.69
N LYS A 31 -25.33 45.46 -44.68
CA LYS A 31 -25.74 44.07 -44.89
C LYS A 31 -24.60 43.25 -45.50
N ILE A 32 -23.84 43.82 -46.44
CA ILE A 32 -22.67 43.16 -47.04
C ILE A 32 -21.59 42.91 -45.97
N ARG A 33 -21.32 43.89 -45.10
CA ARG A 33 -20.38 43.71 -43.96
C ARG A 33 -20.88 42.65 -42.98
N LYS A 34 -22.17 42.65 -42.63
CA LYS A 34 -22.74 41.59 -41.78
C LYS A 34 -22.62 40.21 -42.44
N ILE A 35 -22.90 40.10 -43.74
CA ILE A 35 -22.77 38.83 -44.49
C ILE A 35 -21.31 38.37 -44.51
N ASN A 36 -20.35 39.26 -44.75
CA ASN A 36 -18.93 38.93 -44.72
C ASN A 36 -18.47 38.52 -43.31
N ASP A 37 -18.88 39.25 -42.26
CA ASP A 37 -18.59 38.88 -40.86
C ASP A 37 -19.20 37.51 -40.48
N TYR A 38 -20.38 37.18 -41.01
CA TYR A 38 -21.00 35.87 -40.81
C TYR A 38 -20.27 34.76 -41.60
N LEU A 39 -19.80 35.06 -42.81
CA LEU A 39 -19.01 34.13 -43.63
C LEU A 39 -17.66 33.82 -42.97
N ASP A 40 -16.93 34.83 -42.50
CA ASP A 40 -15.63 34.67 -41.84
C ASP A 40 -15.77 33.83 -40.56
N LYS A 41 -16.85 34.04 -39.80
CA LYS A 41 -17.18 33.21 -38.63
C LYS A 41 -17.47 31.77 -39.02
N GLN A 42 -18.26 31.53 -40.06
CA GLN A 42 -18.57 30.19 -40.57
C GLN A 42 -17.32 29.47 -41.10
N GLU A 43 -16.43 30.19 -41.80
CA GLU A 43 -15.19 29.62 -42.32
C GLU A 43 -14.24 29.19 -41.21
N SER A 44 -14.07 30.03 -40.17
CA SER A 44 -13.25 29.68 -39.01
C SER A 44 -13.77 28.44 -38.24
N VAL A 45 -15.11 28.28 -38.16
CA VAL A 45 -15.74 27.13 -37.52
C VAL A 45 -15.57 25.88 -38.39
N ASN A 46 -15.73 26.00 -39.71
CA ASN A 46 -15.55 24.88 -40.62
C ASN A 46 -14.10 24.40 -40.65
N GLN A 47 -13.12 25.31 -40.67
CA GLN A 47 -11.70 24.94 -40.57
C GLN A 47 -11.39 24.20 -39.26
N LYS A 48 -11.95 24.64 -38.12
CA LYS A 48 -11.79 23.93 -36.84
C LYS A 48 -12.41 22.53 -36.87
N ARG A 49 -13.62 22.38 -37.43
CA ARG A 49 -14.30 21.08 -37.55
C ARG A 49 -13.55 20.11 -38.48
N VAL A 50 -12.97 20.60 -39.57
CA VAL A 50 -12.16 19.78 -40.49
C VAL A 50 -10.89 19.28 -39.79
N LEU A 51 -10.22 20.14 -39.01
CA LEU A 51 -9.05 19.75 -38.22
C LEU A 51 -9.40 18.76 -37.10
N GLU A 52 -10.54 18.95 -36.45
CA GLU A 52 -11.02 18.04 -35.40
C GLU A 52 -11.38 16.65 -35.95
N ASN A 53 -12.09 16.60 -37.09
CA ASN A 53 -12.38 15.34 -37.78
C ASN A 53 -11.11 14.64 -38.27
N ALA A 54 -10.16 15.38 -38.85
CA ALA A 54 -8.87 14.81 -39.26
C ALA A 54 -8.07 14.26 -38.08
N ALA A 55 -8.11 14.93 -36.92
CA ALA A 55 -7.50 14.45 -35.68
C ALA A 55 -8.21 13.21 -35.12
N GLN A 56 -9.53 13.10 -35.25
CA GLN A 56 -10.29 11.91 -34.87
C GLN A 56 -9.95 10.72 -35.77
N GLU A 57 -9.86 10.90 -37.09
CA GLU A 57 -9.46 9.85 -38.03
C GLU A 57 -8.04 9.33 -37.76
N LEU A 58 -7.10 10.20 -37.37
CA LEU A 58 -5.74 9.78 -36.99
C LEU A 58 -5.74 8.96 -35.70
N LYS A 59 -6.52 9.36 -34.70
CA LYS A 59 -6.70 8.58 -33.46
C LYS A 59 -7.35 7.24 -33.73
N GLU A 60 -8.35 7.18 -34.61
CA GLU A 60 -9.04 5.94 -34.98
C GLU A 60 -8.10 4.99 -35.74
N LYS A 61 -7.27 5.51 -36.64
CA LYS A 61 -6.19 4.73 -37.29
C LYS A 61 -5.18 4.20 -36.26
N GLU A 62 -4.76 5.01 -35.31
CA GLU A 62 -3.82 4.60 -34.26
C GLU A 62 -4.43 3.52 -33.35
N ILE A 63 -5.69 3.68 -32.95
CA ILE A 63 -6.45 2.68 -32.18
C ILE A 63 -6.56 1.37 -32.97
N ASN A 64 -6.92 1.42 -34.25
CA ASN A 64 -7.03 0.22 -35.08
C ASN A 64 -5.66 -0.48 -35.24
N THR A 65 -4.57 0.25 -35.40
CA THR A 65 -3.22 -0.36 -35.42
C THR A 65 -2.83 -0.98 -34.09
N ARG A 66 -3.22 -0.38 -32.95
CA ARG A 66 -3.00 -0.97 -31.62
C ARG A 66 -3.86 -2.19 -31.40
N MET A 67 -5.11 -2.21 -31.87
CA MET A 67 -5.99 -3.37 -31.79
C MET A 67 -5.48 -4.52 -32.65
N ASP A 68 -4.97 -4.26 -33.86
CA ASP A 68 -4.37 -5.27 -34.73
C ASP A 68 -3.05 -5.84 -34.13
N LEU A 69 -2.24 -4.97 -33.50
CA LEU A 69 -1.06 -5.41 -32.74
C LEU A 69 -1.44 -6.23 -31.51
N LEU A 70 -2.46 -5.81 -30.76
CA LEU A 70 -2.97 -6.55 -29.61
C LEU A 70 -3.58 -7.89 -30.05
N GLU A 71 -4.32 -7.97 -31.15
CA GLU A 71 -4.82 -9.24 -31.71
C GLU A 71 -3.67 -10.14 -32.20
N LYS A 72 -2.61 -9.56 -32.77
CA LYS A 72 -1.40 -10.28 -33.16
C LYS A 72 -0.60 -10.78 -31.96
N GLU A 73 -0.54 -10.00 -30.88
CA GLU A 73 0.03 -10.43 -29.60
C GLU A 73 -0.84 -11.46 -28.90
N LEU A 74 -2.17 -11.32 -28.97
CA LEU A 74 -3.12 -12.23 -28.35
C LEU A 74 -3.16 -13.56 -29.10
N SER A 75 -3.08 -13.57 -30.44
CA SER A 75 -2.92 -14.78 -31.25
C SER A 75 -1.56 -15.46 -31.05
N ARG A 76 -0.46 -14.70 -30.86
CA ARG A 76 0.84 -15.25 -30.43
C ARG A 76 0.78 -15.81 -29.00
N SER A 77 0.05 -15.16 -28.09
CA SER A 77 -0.10 -15.60 -26.70
C SER A 77 -1.07 -16.78 -26.55
N ALA A 78 -2.09 -16.88 -27.42
CA ALA A 78 -2.99 -18.02 -27.54
C ALA A 78 -2.30 -19.24 -28.16
N ALA A 79 -1.25 -19.02 -28.98
CA ALA A 79 -0.35 -20.09 -29.45
C ALA A 79 0.71 -20.50 -28.40
N THR A 80 0.88 -19.76 -27.30
CA THR A 80 1.96 -19.98 -26.32
C THR A 80 1.47 -20.23 -24.89
N ARG A 81 0.17 -20.48 -24.69
CA ARG A 81 -0.34 -20.95 -23.40
C ARG A 81 -0.91 -22.37 -23.55
N THR A 82 -0.07 -23.31 -23.10
CA THR A 82 -0.45 -24.61 -22.49
C THR A 82 -0.99 -25.75 -23.38
N ALA A 83 -0.53 -25.90 -24.64
CA ALA A 83 -0.84 -27.14 -25.40
C ALA A 83 0.07 -27.46 -26.61
N HIS A 84 1.22 -26.79 -26.84
CA HIS A 84 2.00 -27.04 -28.08
C HIS A 84 3.17 -28.01 -27.93
N ASP A 85 3.77 -28.14 -26.75
CA ASP A 85 4.85 -29.12 -26.56
C ASP A 85 4.29 -30.55 -26.58
N ASP A 86 3.21 -30.80 -25.84
CA ASP A 86 2.53 -32.11 -25.85
C ASP A 86 2.00 -32.48 -27.24
N ASN A 87 1.47 -31.53 -28.00
CA ASN A 87 0.83 -31.82 -29.29
C ASN A 87 1.86 -31.96 -30.43
N GLN A 88 2.97 -31.22 -30.43
CA GLN A 88 4.08 -31.48 -31.35
C GLN A 88 4.79 -32.81 -31.04
N ASN A 89 5.00 -33.12 -29.76
CA ASN A 89 5.58 -34.39 -29.36
C ASN A 89 4.64 -35.57 -29.71
N LEU A 90 3.32 -35.45 -29.49
CA LEU A 90 2.33 -36.44 -29.93
C LEU A 90 2.26 -36.62 -31.45
N ILE A 91 2.42 -35.55 -32.24
CA ILE A 91 2.46 -35.62 -33.71
C ILE A 91 3.76 -36.29 -34.19
N ALA A 92 4.89 -35.98 -33.54
CA ALA A 92 6.19 -36.61 -33.81
C ALA A 92 6.20 -38.09 -33.42
N GLU A 93 5.63 -38.45 -32.27
CA GLU A 93 5.45 -39.83 -31.80
C GLU A 93 4.53 -40.64 -32.71
N LYS A 94 3.38 -40.08 -33.14
CA LYS A 94 2.50 -40.73 -34.12
C LYS A 94 3.19 -40.96 -35.46
N LYS A 95 4.00 -40.00 -35.92
CA LYS A 95 4.76 -40.12 -37.17
C LYS A 95 5.87 -41.17 -37.06
N ALA A 96 6.59 -41.21 -35.93
CA ALA A 96 7.59 -42.23 -35.62
C ALA A 96 6.95 -43.63 -35.52
N PHE A 97 5.80 -43.75 -34.86
CA PHE A 97 5.03 -45.00 -34.76
C PHE A 97 4.52 -45.50 -36.12
N VAL A 98 3.96 -44.61 -36.96
CA VAL A 98 3.51 -44.97 -38.30
C VAL A 98 4.68 -45.39 -39.21
N ASN A 99 5.84 -44.75 -39.07
CA ASN A 99 7.05 -45.15 -39.80
C ASN A 99 7.58 -46.51 -39.32
N TRP A 100 7.60 -46.76 -38.00
CA TRP A 100 7.94 -48.06 -37.43
C TRP A 100 7.01 -49.17 -37.91
N ALA A 101 5.70 -48.97 -37.85
CA ALA A 101 4.69 -49.94 -38.29
C ALA A 101 4.77 -50.24 -39.80
N LYS A 102 5.23 -49.28 -40.62
CA LYS A 102 5.36 -49.43 -42.08
C LYS A 102 6.68 -50.04 -42.53
N LYS A 103 7.78 -49.82 -41.81
CA LYS A 103 9.14 -50.13 -42.31
C LYS A 103 9.97 -51.03 -41.40
N GLY A 104 9.49 -51.32 -40.19
CA GLY A 104 10.23 -52.09 -39.20
C GLY A 104 11.47 -51.36 -38.65
N ASP A 105 12.10 -51.96 -37.66
CA ASP A 105 13.08 -51.32 -36.76
C ASP A 105 14.37 -50.82 -37.45
N PHE A 106 14.67 -51.31 -38.66
CA PHE A 106 15.95 -51.10 -39.33
C PHE A 106 16.09 -49.73 -40.04
N PHE A 107 15.00 -48.95 -40.16
CA PHE A 107 14.98 -47.68 -40.90
C PHE A 107 14.60 -46.44 -40.08
N LEU A 108 14.51 -46.55 -38.75
CA LEU A 108 14.25 -45.38 -37.89
C LEU A 108 15.53 -44.56 -37.67
N GLN A 109 15.40 -43.23 -37.68
CA GLN A 109 16.49 -42.36 -37.28
C GLN A 109 16.71 -42.45 -35.75
N PRO A 110 17.95 -42.28 -35.23
CA PRO A 110 18.23 -42.39 -33.79
C PRO A 110 17.36 -41.47 -32.90
N GLN A 111 16.95 -40.30 -33.41
CA GLN A 111 16.01 -39.42 -32.71
C GLN A 111 14.58 -39.99 -32.61
N GLU A 112 14.10 -40.73 -33.62
CA GLU A 112 12.76 -41.32 -33.63
C GLU A 112 12.66 -42.54 -32.68
N LEU A 113 13.76 -43.29 -32.54
CA LEU A 113 13.91 -44.35 -31.53
C LEU A 113 13.92 -43.81 -30.09
N LYS A 114 14.45 -42.59 -29.88
CA LYS A 114 14.49 -41.93 -28.57
C LYS A 114 13.10 -41.43 -28.14
N LEU A 115 12.31 -40.91 -29.09
CA LEU A 115 10.93 -40.48 -28.86
C LEU A 115 10.01 -41.64 -28.44
N LEU A 116 10.18 -42.82 -29.05
CA LEU A 116 9.41 -44.03 -28.69
C LEU A 116 9.73 -44.64 -27.31
N ARG A 117 10.75 -44.14 -26.59
CA ARG A 117 11.30 -44.78 -25.38
C ARG A 117 11.29 -43.91 -24.11
N THR A 118 10.80 -42.68 -24.18
CA THR A 118 11.00 -41.70 -23.10
C THR A 118 9.96 -41.80 -21.96
N SER A 119 8.88 -42.58 -22.12
CA SER A 119 7.73 -42.56 -21.20
C SER A 119 7.41 -43.91 -20.53
N ASP A 120 8.27 -44.92 -20.68
CA ASP A 120 8.09 -46.22 -20.01
C ASP A 120 9.12 -46.34 -18.88
N ASP A 121 8.67 -46.24 -17.63
CA ASP A 121 9.50 -46.22 -16.42
C ASP A 121 10.52 -47.38 -16.40
N ALA A 122 10.13 -48.54 -16.93
CA ALA A 122 10.95 -49.75 -16.95
C ALA A 122 12.13 -49.72 -17.94
N ASN A 123 12.11 -48.89 -18.98
CA ASN A 123 13.07 -48.94 -20.10
C ASN A 123 14.02 -47.72 -20.19
N GLY A 124 14.26 -47.03 -19.07
CA GLY A 124 15.25 -45.96 -18.97
C GLY A 124 14.77 -44.69 -18.27
N GLY A 125 13.48 -44.60 -17.90
CA GLY A 125 12.94 -43.50 -17.11
C GLY A 125 13.61 -43.35 -15.74
N TYR A 126 13.96 -44.47 -15.08
CA TYR A 126 14.74 -44.45 -13.83
C TYR A 126 16.15 -43.85 -13.96
N LEU A 127 16.69 -43.74 -15.18
CA LEU A 127 18.03 -43.21 -15.42
C LEU A 127 18.07 -41.68 -15.51
N ILE A 128 16.90 -41.03 -15.57
CA ILE A 128 16.77 -39.58 -15.64
C ILE A 128 16.11 -39.11 -14.34
N PRO A 129 16.89 -38.93 -13.24
CA PRO A 129 16.32 -38.38 -12.03
C PRO A 129 15.83 -36.95 -12.31
N PRO A 130 14.66 -36.55 -11.79
CA PRO A 130 14.25 -35.16 -11.83
C PRO A 130 15.29 -34.30 -11.10
N GLU A 131 15.52 -33.09 -11.60
CA GLU A 131 16.42 -32.14 -10.94
C GLU A 131 15.86 -31.78 -9.56
N TYR A 132 16.67 -32.01 -8.53
CA TYR A 132 16.33 -31.63 -7.16
C TYR A 132 16.94 -30.27 -6.83
N VAL A 133 16.08 -29.25 -6.75
CA VAL A 133 16.50 -27.89 -6.37
C VAL A 133 16.62 -27.81 -4.85
N GLN A 134 17.79 -27.39 -4.37
CA GLN A 134 18.11 -27.26 -2.95
C GLN A 134 17.71 -25.88 -2.39
N GLU A 135 16.50 -25.42 -2.71
CA GLU A 135 15.93 -24.19 -2.17
C GLU A 135 14.55 -24.48 -1.55
N ILE A 136 14.31 -23.91 -0.36
CA ILE A 136 13.01 -23.96 0.31
C ILE A 136 12.25 -22.67 -0.03
N ILE A 137 11.13 -22.79 -0.73
CA ILE A 137 10.23 -21.67 -1.00
C ILE A 137 9.45 -21.35 0.28
N LYS A 138 9.54 -20.10 0.77
CA LYS A 138 8.91 -19.67 2.02
C LYS A 138 7.78 -18.66 1.77
N PRO A 139 6.65 -18.77 2.48
CA PRO A 139 5.65 -17.70 2.51
C PRO A 139 6.17 -16.50 3.31
N ILE A 140 5.68 -15.30 2.98
CA ILE A 140 6.00 -14.10 3.74
C ILE A 140 5.28 -14.16 5.09
N VAL A 141 6.04 -14.05 6.18
CA VAL A 141 5.51 -13.83 7.53
C VAL A 141 5.43 -12.32 7.78
N GLU A 142 4.21 -11.82 7.99
CA GLU A 142 4.00 -10.40 8.29
C GLU A 142 4.40 -10.10 9.74
N MET A 143 5.18 -9.02 9.95
CA MET A 143 5.60 -8.56 11.28
C MET A 143 5.30 -7.07 11.45
N SER A 144 4.91 -6.67 12.67
CA SER A 144 4.62 -5.26 12.95
C SER A 144 5.89 -4.44 13.17
N PRO A 145 6.07 -3.30 12.48
CA PRO A 145 7.30 -2.49 12.51
C PRO A 145 7.43 -1.59 13.75
N ILE A 146 6.89 -1.98 14.92
CA ILE A 146 6.82 -1.13 16.12
C ILE A 146 8.22 -0.79 16.66
N ARG A 147 9.18 -1.73 16.54
CA ARG A 147 10.58 -1.51 16.96
C ARG A 147 11.24 -0.37 16.20
N SER A 148 10.85 -0.11 14.96
CA SER A 148 11.41 1.00 14.15
C SER A 148 10.92 2.37 14.59
N LEU A 149 9.79 2.43 15.31
CA LEU A 149 9.15 3.66 15.77
C LEU A 149 9.48 3.98 17.23
N ALA A 150 9.61 2.94 18.05
CA ALA A 150 9.85 3.06 19.48
C ALA A 150 11.32 3.28 19.83
N ARG A 151 11.57 3.78 21.04
CA ARG A 151 12.94 3.87 21.56
C ARG A 151 13.41 2.53 22.09
N ILE A 152 14.54 2.04 21.59
CA ILE A 152 15.16 0.80 22.05
C ILE A 152 16.27 1.13 23.06
N ARG A 153 16.28 0.41 24.18
CA ARG A 153 17.32 0.50 25.21
C ARG A 153 17.82 -0.90 25.58
N ALA A 154 19.13 -1.09 25.52
CA ALA A 154 19.75 -2.29 26.07
C ALA A 154 19.85 -2.20 27.61
N THR A 155 19.63 -3.32 28.29
CA THR A 155 19.85 -3.48 29.74
C THR A 155 20.52 -4.82 30.01
N SER A 156 21.13 -5.01 31.17
CA SER A 156 21.56 -6.33 31.66
C SER A 156 20.75 -6.79 32.88
N ARG A 157 19.86 -5.93 33.38
CA ARG A 157 19.03 -6.19 34.57
C ARG A 157 17.63 -6.66 34.21
N ASN A 158 16.93 -7.24 35.19
CA ASN A 158 15.55 -7.69 35.05
C ASN A 158 14.54 -6.54 34.96
N GLU A 159 14.91 -5.34 35.40
CA GLU A 159 14.08 -4.14 35.34
C GLU A 159 14.92 -2.91 34.97
N VAL A 160 14.25 -1.91 34.38
CA VAL A 160 14.80 -0.59 34.10
C VAL A 160 13.87 0.45 34.71
N GLN A 161 14.42 1.34 35.53
CA GLN A 161 13.69 2.45 36.11
C GLN A 161 14.04 3.74 35.37
N ILE A 162 13.04 4.47 34.93
CA ILE A 162 13.19 5.73 34.19
C ILE A 162 12.54 6.83 35.03
N PRO A 163 13.30 7.83 35.50
CA PRO A 163 12.70 8.98 36.17
C PRO A 163 11.90 9.80 35.16
N THR A 164 10.65 10.07 35.49
CA THR A 164 9.74 10.90 34.70
C THR A 164 9.46 12.18 35.47
N ARG A 165 9.31 13.31 34.78
CA ARG A 165 8.91 14.56 35.44
C ARG A 165 7.40 14.69 35.36
N THR A 166 6.73 14.85 36.49
CA THR A 166 5.26 14.86 36.56
C THR A 166 4.69 16.28 36.65
N ALA A 167 5.39 17.23 37.27
CA ALA A 167 5.01 18.65 37.26
C ALA A 167 6.19 19.56 36.89
N GLN A 168 5.87 20.64 36.17
CA GLN A 168 6.80 21.69 35.80
C GLN A 168 6.68 22.88 36.77
N LEU A 169 7.79 23.60 36.94
CA LEU A 169 7.82 24.88 37.63
C LEU A 169 6.89 25.89 36.94
N SER A 170 6.03 26.51 37.73
CA SER A 170 5.23 27.66 37.34
C SER A 170 6.02 28.94 37.59
N VAL A 171 5.93 29.89 36.65
CA VAL A 171 6.50 31.23 36.80
C VAL A 171 5.34 32.20 36.99
N ASN A 172 5.38 32.98 38.06
CA ASN A 172 4.37 33.99 38.36
C ASN A 172 4.97 35.38 38.19
N TRP A 173 4.18 36.31 37.66
CA TRP A 173 4.55 37.72 37.62
C TRP A 173 4.29 38.34 38.99
N VAL A 174 5.30 38.94 39.60
CA VAL A 174 5.24 39.50 40.95
C VAL A 174 5.27 41.03 40.86
N GLY A 175 4.32 41.70 41.53
CA GLY A 175 4.25 43.15 41.60
C GLY A 175 5.12 43.74 42.71
N GLU A 176 5.24 45.07 42.76
CA GLU A 176 6.02 45.75 43.80
C GLU A 176 5.42 45.47 45.19
N ALA A 177 6.24 44.90 46.09
CA ALA A 177 5.91 44.45 47.46
C ALA A 177 5.03 43.18 47.62
N SER A 178 4.77 42.40 46.56
CA SER A 178 4.11 41.08 46.73
C SER A 178 5.12 39.95 46.95
N SER A 179 4.78 38.96 47.80
CA SER A 179 5.61 37.77 48.00
C SER A 179 5.44 36.78 46.86
N ASP A 180 6.56 36.20 46.41
CA ASP A 180 6.57 35.15 45.39
C ASP A 180 6.15 33.80 46.00
N SER A 181 5.46 32.98 45.21
CA SER A 181 5.03 31.63 45.63
C SER A 181 6.10 30.60 45.29
N LEU A 182 6.44 29.73 46.24
CA LEU A 182 7.41 28.67 46.00
C LEU A 182 6.88 27.67 44.96
N SER A 183 7.61 27.49 43.86
CA SER A 183 7.33 26.49 42.83
C SER A 183 8.44 25.46 42.80
N ASN A 184 8.10 24.16 42.81
CA ASN A 184 9.06 23.05 42.78
C ASN A 184 8.69 22.05 41.69
N SER A 185 9.69 21.46 41.03
CA SER A 185 9.47 20.34 40.09
C SER A 185 9.26 19.03 40.84
N THR A 186 8.31 18.21 40.41
CA THR A 186 8.08 16.86 40.93
C THR A 186 8.49 15.79 39.93
N TYR A 187 9.02 14.68 40.43
CA TYR A 187 9.51 13.56 39.64
C TYR A 187 8.87 12.25 40.10
N GLY A 188 8.48 11.42 39.15
CA GLY A 188 8.06 10.03 39.34
C GLY A 188 9.11 9.05 38.82
N LEU A 189 8.83 7.76 38.98
CA LEU A 189 9.67 6.66 38.50
C LEU A 189 8.79 5.66 37.74
N GLU A 190 9.06 5.48 36.46
CA GLU A 190 8.44 4.45 35.63
C GLU A 190 9.32 3.19 35.64
N LYS A 191 8.75 2.02 35.93
CA LYS A 191 9.50 0.75 36.03
C LYS A 191 9.11 -0.20 34.90
N ILE A 192 10.06 -0.48 34.02
CA ILE A 192 9.90 -1.40 32.90
C ILE A 192 10.51 -2.76 33.28
N SER A 193 9.65 -3.79 33.39
CA SER A 193 10.08 -5.16 33.66
C SER A 193 10.42 -5.89 32.36
N VAL A 194 11.48 -6.72 32.39
CA VAL A 194 11.90 -7.54 31.24
C VAL A 194 11.37 -8.97 31.39
N ASN A 195 10.55 -9.38 30.44
CA ASN A 195 9.92 -10.69 30.41
C ASN A 195 10.67 -11.66 29.50
N LYS A 196 10.55 -12.97 29.78
CA LYS A 196 11.21 -14.04 29.02
C LYS A 196 10.22 -14.65 28.03
N MET A 197 10.64 -14.76 26.78
CA MET A 197 9.97 -15.51 25.72
C MET A 197 10.84 -16.70 25.33
N ALA A 198 10.22 -17.84 25.06
CA ALA A 198 10.92 -19.06 24.68
C ALA A 198 10.14 -19.86 23.65
N VAL A 199 10.87 -20.54 22.76
CA VAL A 199 10.31 -21.57 21.87
C VAL A 199 11.28 -22.74 21.83
N THR A 200 10.75 -23.96 21.92
CA THR A 200 11.53 -25.20 21.81
C THR A 200 11.05 -25.94 20.58
N VAL A 201 11.98 -26.25 19.68
CA VAL A 201 11.73 -27.02 18.45
C VAL A 201 12.52 -28.31 18.52
N ALA A 202 11.85 -29.44 18.33
CA ALA A 202 12.49 -30.76 18.35
C ALA A 202 12.66 -31.28 16.92
N THR A 203 13.84 -31.78 16.57
CA THR A 203 14.12 -32.50 15.32
C THR A 203 14.69 -33.88 15.61
N THR A 204 14.57 -34.84 14.69
CA THR A 204 15.19 -36.15 14.84
C THR A 204 16.66 -36.11 14.45
N TYR A 205 17.48 -36.94 15.10
CA TYR A 205 18.92 -37.02 14.82
C TYR A 205 19.20 -37.44 13.37
N GLU A 206 18.46 -38.43 12.87
CA GLU A 206 18.56 -38.93 11.49
C GLU A 206 18.22 -37.82 10.48
N ALA A 207 17.15 -37.06 10.70
CA ALA A 207 16.81 -35.95 9.81
C ALA A 207 17.91 -34.88 9.78
N LEU A 208 18.57 -34.63 10.92
CA LEU A 208 19.64 -33.65 11.00
C LEU A 208 20.90 -34.08 10.23
N GLN A 209 21.19 -35.39 10.20
CA GLN A 209 22.38 -35.94 9.56
C GLN A 209 22.18 -36.22 8.07
N ASP A 210 21.01 -36.73 7.70
CA ASP A 210 20.72 -37.20 6.34
C ASP A 210 20.06 -36.14 5.45
N SER A 211 19.65 -35.00 6.02
CA SER A 211 19.05 -33.91 5.26
C SER A 211 20.08 -33.21 4.39
N VAL A 212 19.73 -33.07 3.11
CA VAL A 212 20.45 -32.25 2.13
C VAL A 212 20.38 -30.76 2.48
N PHE A 213 19.35 -30.35 3.21
CA PHE A 213 19.19 -28.98 3.73
C PHE A 213 19.78 -28.83 5.12
N ASN A 214 20.32 -27.64 5.41
CA ASN A 214 20.73 -27.25 6.76
C ASN A 214 19.50 -26.92 7.62
N ILE A 215 18.91 -27.97 8.23
CA ILE A 215 17.73 -27.86 9.10
C ILE A 215 17.99 -26.95 10.30
N GLU A 216 19.20 -26.91 10.85
CA GLU A 216 19.51 -26.02 11.98
C GLU A 216 19.32 -24.56 11.58
N SER A 217 19.88 -24.16 10.44
CA SER A 217 19.76 -22.80 9.92
C SER A 217 18.32 -22.41 9.62
N GLU A 218 17.49 -23.38 9.21
CA GLU A 218 16.08 -23.18 8.92
C GLU A 218 15.28 -22.95 10.20
N ILE A 219 15.45 -23.82 11.21
CA ILE A 219 14.85 -23.66 12.54
C ILE A 219 15.29 -22.31 13.14
N PHE A 220 16.53 -21.89 12.92
CA PHE A 220 17.03 -20.58 13.36
C PHE A 220 16.33 -19.40 12.69
N ALA A 221 16.04 -19.49 11.39
CA ALA A 221 15.31 -18.45 10.67
C ALA A 221 13.85 -18.37 11.15
N ASP A 222 13.17 -19.52 11.22
CA ASP A 222 11.77 -19.61 11.63
C ASP A 222 11.56 -19.11 13.06
N ALA A 223 12.44 -19.52 13.99
CA ALA A 223 12.38 -19.05 15.37
C ALA A 223 12.51 -17.52 15.45
N ARG A 224 13.42 -16.91 14.69
CA ARG A 224 13.61 -15.44 14.67
C ARG A 224 12.37 -14.72 14.16
N GLU A 225 11.75 -15.23 13.10
CA GLU A 225 10.51 -14.65 12.56
C GLU A 225 9.37 -14.75 13.58
N GLN A 226 9.20 -15.91 14.22
CA GLN A 226 8.16 -16.09 15.23
C GLN A 226 8.38 -15.22 16.49
N PHE A 227 9.63 -14.99 16.90
CA PHE A 227 9.90 -14.01 17.96
C PHE A 227 9.49 -12.59 17.54
N ALA A 228 9.76 -12.19 16.29
CA ALA A 228 9.38 -10.87 15.80
C ALA A 228 7.86 -10.69 15.76
N VAL A 229 7.10 -11.71 15.32
CA VAL A 229 5.63 -11.71 15.33
C VAL A 229 5.09 -11.61 16.75
N ALA A 230 5.57 -12.48 17.65
CA ALA A 230 5.10 -12.51 19.03
C ALA A 230 5.42 -11.20 19.78
N GLU A 231 6.55 -10.56 19.49
CA GLU A 231 6.89 -9.23 19.99
C GLU A 231 5.95 -8.15 19.46
N GLY A 232 5.64 -8.17 18.17
CA GLY A 232 4.69 -7.23 17.55
C GLY A 232 3.34 -7.23 18.26
N ILE A 233 2.75 -8.42 18.43
CA ILE A 233 1.49 -8.62 19.16
C ILE A 233 1.61 -8.08 20.59
N ALA A 234 2.69 -8.44 21.28
CA ALA A 234 2.88 -8.04 22.67
C ALA A 234 3.07 -6.52 22.83
N PHE A 235 3.69 -5.84 21.86
CA PHE A 235 3.84 -4.38 21.88
C PHE A 235 2.54 -3.63 21.59
N VAL A 236 1.61 -4.21 20.81
CA VAL A 236 0.30 -3.59 20.58
C VAL A 236 -0.66 -3.87 21.74
N SER A 237 -0.93 -5.14 22.02
CA SER A 237 -2.03 -5.59 22.89
C SER A 237 -1.57 -6.34 24.15
N GLY A 238 -0.29 -6.28 24.49
CA GLY A 238 0.25 -6.96 25.67
C GLY A 238 -0.43 -6.50 26.97
N THR A 239 -0.71 -7.47 27.85
CA THR A 239 -1.47 -7.24 29.09
C THR A 239 -0.70 -6.46 30.16
N GLY A 240 0.62 -6.32 30.04
CA GLY A 240 1.46 -5.66 31.05
C GLY A 240 1.59 -6.45 32.36
N THR A 241 1.33 -7.75 32.33
CA THR A 241 1.50 -8.66 33.47
C THR A 241 2.97 -9.10 33.61
N ALA A 242 3.30 -9.85 34.68
CA ALA A 242 4.66 -10.36 34.91
C ALA A 242 5.19 -11.30 33.80
N THR A 243 4.35 -11.73 32.85
CA THR A 243 4.72 -12.63 31.76
C THR A 243 4.72 -11.95 30.39
N GLN A 244 4.13 -10.76 30.25
CA GLN A 244 3.96 -10.07 28.97
C GLN A 244 4.25 -8.57 29.08
N PRO A 245 4.97 -7.97 28.11
CA PRO A 245 5.18 -6.53 28.12
C PRO A 245 3.84 -5.78 28.04
N GLN A 246 3.86 -4.51 28.43
CA GLN A 246 2.68 -3.68 28.34
C GLN A 246 2.52 -3.17 26.91
N GLY A 247 1.39 -3.49 26.30
CA GLY A 247 1.00 -3.01 24.99
C GLY A 247 0.64 -1.52 25.01
N ILE A 248 0.82 -0.86 23.88
CA ILE A 248 0.42 0.54 23.72
C ILE A 248 -1.11 0.68 23.87
N MET A 249 -1.87 -0.29 23.35
CA MET A 249 -3.34 -0.23 23.32
C MET A 249 -3.98 -0.56 24.67
N THR A 250 -3.30 -1.27 25.55
CA THR A 250 -3.83 -1.64 26.88
C THR A 250 -3.66 -0.56 27.94
N ASN A 251 -2.75 0.40 27.75
CA ASN A 251 -2.54 1.48 28.72
C ASN A 251 -3.74 2.45 28.78
N THR A 252 -4.38 2.55 29.94
CA THR A 252 -5.55 3.41 30.22
C THR A 252 -5.20 4.88 30.42
N ALA A 253 -3.93 5.22 30.67
CA ALA A 253 -3.48 6.61 30.84
C ALA A 253 -3.42 7.38 29.52
N ILE A 254 -3.41 6.68 28.38
CA ILE A 254 -3.48 7.31 27.05
C ILE A 254 -4.91 7.77 26.83
N SER A 255 -5.10 9.07 26.60
CA SER A 255 -6.45 9.58 26.38
C SER A 255 -7.03 9.09 25.05
N GLU A 256 -8.33 8.81 25.08
CA GLU A 256 -9.12 8.35 23.95
C GLU A 256 -9.96 9.49 23.37
N GLU A 257 -10.24 9.39 22.08
CA GLU A 257 -11.17 10.24 21.35
C GLU A 257 -12.17 9.36 20.61
N ASN A 258 -13.46 9.69 20.68
CA ASN A 258 -14.51 8.92 20.04
C ASN A 258 -14.70 9.37 18.59
N THR A 259 -15.00 8.42 17.71
CA THR A 259 -15.35 8.73 16.31
C THR A 259 -16.73 9.38 16.16
N GLY A 260 -17.61 9.26 17.16
CA GLY A 260 -19.00 9.71 17.12
C GLY A 260 -19.93 8.77 16.34
N LEU A 261 -19.42 7.61 15.91
CA LEU A 261 -20.15 6.57 15.17
C LEU A 261 -19.86 5.19 15.77
N ALA A 262 -20.89 4.35 15.86
CA ALA A 262 -20.79 3.05 16.51
C ALA A 262 -19.90 2.03 15.79
N THR A 263 -19.73 2.12 14.47
CA THR A 263 -19.04 1.10 13.66
C THR A 263 -18.14 1.66 12.55
N ALA A 264 -18.14 2.97 12.34
CA ALA A 264 -17.47 3.62 11.22
C ALA A 264 -16.49 4.69 11.68
N LEU A 265 -15.52 4.94 10.80
CA LEU A 265 -14.54 6.00 10.94
C LEU A 265 -15.03 7.24 10.17
N THR A 266 -14.88 8.43 10.74
CA THR A 266 -15.20 9.70 10.08
C THR A 266 -13.92 10.45 9.74
N GLY A 267 -13.93 11.23 8.66
CA GLY A 267 -12.80 12.10 8.31
C GLY A 267 -12.49 13.10 9.43
N ASP A 268 -13.53 13.68 10.04
CA ASP A 268 -13.39 14.65 11.13
C ASP A 268 -12.69 14.05 12.35
N SER A 269 -13.02 12.81 12.72
CA SER A 269 -12.39 12.15 13.88
C SER A 269 -10.88 11.97 13.72
N ILE A 270 -10.39 11.75 12.50
CA ILE A 270 -8.95 11.61 12.22
C ILE A 270 -8.23 12.96 12.34
N ILE A 271 -8.89 14.03 11.91
CA ILE A 271 -8.37 15.40 11.96
C ILE A 271 -8.36 15.91 13.41
N ASN A 272 -9.44 15.65 14.16
CA ASN A 272 -9.53 16.03 15.57
C ASN A 272 -8.47 15.30 16.40
N LEU A 273 -8.22 14.01 16.12
CA LEU A 273 -7.15 13.25 16.77
C LEU A 273 -5.78 13.92 16.64
N ALA A 274 -5.47 14.49 15.47
CA ALA A 274 -4.22 15.24 15.26
C ALA A 274 -4.22 16.60 15.96
N SER A 275 -5.37 17.27 15.98
CA SER A 275 -5.50 18.62 16.53
C SER A 275 -5.49 18.63 18.07
N ASN A 276 -5.94 17.54 18.70
CA ASN A 276 -6.06 17.41 20.16
C ASN A 276 -4.76 16.99 20.87
N LEU A 277 -3.67 16.76 20.12
CA LEU A 277 -2.38 16.41 20.66
C LEU A 277 -1.48 17.66 20.77
N LYS A 278 -0.70 17.76 21.85
CA LYS A 278 0.19 18.92 22.08
C LYS A 278 1.18 19.10 20.93
N THR A 279 1.40 20.34 20.52
CA THR A 279 2.41 20.70 19.52
C THR A 279 3.83 20.51 20.08
N GLY A 280 4.72 19.89 19.29
CA GLY A 280 6.11 19.61 19.68
C GLY A 280 6.51 18.13 19.67
N TYR A 281 5.55 17.23 19.46
CA TYR A 281 5.79 15.79 19.27
C TYR A 281 5.91 15.45 17.78
N ASN A 282 6.78 14.48 17.43
CA ASN A 282 6.88 13.99 16.06
C ASN A 282 5.82 12.91 15.80
N LEU A 283 4.70 13.31 15.20
CA LEU A 283 3.50 12.49 15.13
C LEU A 283 3.58 11.48 13.99
N THR A 284 3.30 10.22 14.29
CA THR A 284 3.10 9.16 13.31
C THR A 284 1.79 8.45 13.61
N TYR A 285 0.96 8.21 12.59
CA TYR A 285 -0.22 7.34 12.71
C TYR A 285 0.21 5.88 12.66
N LEU A 286 -0.43 5.03 13.46
CA LEU A 286 -0.27 3.58 13.43
C LEU A 286 -1.65 2.91 13.34
N PHE A 287 -1.85 2.07 12.34
CA PHE A 287 -3.08 1.32 12.10
C PHE A 287 -2.83 0.09 11.20
N ASN A 288 -3.82 -0.79 11.05
CA ASN A 288 -3.75 -1.94 10.15
C ASN A 288 -4.01 -1.53 8.68
N ARG A 289 -3.46 -2.28 7.72
CA ARG A 289 -3.72 -2.14 6.27
C ARG A 289 -5.21 -2.14 5.92
N LYS A 290 -6.04 -2.93 6.62
CA LYS A 290 -7.50 -2.91 6.44
C LYS A 290 -8.11 -1.56 6.84
N THR A 291 -7.59 -0.94 7.90
CA THR A 291 -7.97 0.41 8.31
C THR A 291 -7.53 1.44 7.27
N THR A 292 -6.36 1.30 6.65
CA THR A 292 -5.94 2.13 5.50
C THR A 292 -6.96 2.11 4.38
N ALA A 293 -7.46 0.92 4.02
CA ALA A 293 -8.48 0.77 2.99
C ALA A 293 -9.79 1.48 3.37
N LYS A 294 -10.20 1.41 4.64
CA LYS A 294 -11.38 2.15 5.14
C LYS A 294 -11.18 3.66 5.07
N ILE A 295 -10.00 4.17 5.41
CA ILE A 295 -9.66 5.59 5.30
C ILE A 295 -9.69 6.05 3.83
N ARG A 296 -9.20 5.24 2.89
CA ARG A 296 -9.23 5.57 1.44
C ARG A 296 -10.62 5.69 0.85
N VAL A 297 -11.57 4.94 1.40
CA VAL A 297 -12.95 4.91 0.88
C VAL A 297 -13.81 6.01 1.50
N LEU A 298 -13.27 6.82 2.43
CA LEU A 298 -13.98 7.98 2.98
C LEU A 298 -14.26 9.01 1.88
N LYS A 299 -15.50 9.49 1.85
CA LYS A 299 -16.01 10.44 0.85
C LYS A 299 -16.59 11.68 1.50
N ASP A 300 -16.59 12.78 0.74
CA ASP A 300 -17.38 13.98 1.06
C ASP A 300 -18.87 13.80 0.70
N GLY A 301 -19.67 14.85 0.95
CA GLY A 301 -21.10 14.86 0.63
C GLY A 301 -21.38 14.77 -0.88
N GLU A 302 -20.42 15.18 -1.71
CA GLU A 302 -20.45 15.13 -3.17
C GLU A 302 -19.94 13.79 -3.75
N GLY A 303 -19.54 12.85 -2.89
CA GLY A 303 -19.11 11.51 -3.27
C GLY A 303 -17.66 11.40 -3.77
N GLN A 304 -16.86 12.47 -3.64
CA GLN A 304 -15.42 12.48 -3.93
C GLN A 304 -14.63 11.88 -2.77
N TYR A 305 -13.52 11.21 -3.08
CA TYR A 305 -12.64 10.64 -2.05
C TYR A 305 -11.88 11.73 -1.31
N LEU A 306 -11.93 11.70 0.03
CA LEU A 306 -11.21 12.66 0.87
C LEU A 306 -9.69 12.46 0.83
N TRP A 307 -9.26 11.23 0.65
CA TRP A 307 -7.85 10.87 0.58
C TRP A 307 -7.51 10.24 -0.75
N LEU A 308 -6.82 11.02 -1.58
CA LEU A 308 -6.17 10.52 -2.79
C LEU A 308 -4.70 10.28 -2.44
N ALA A 309 -4.28 9.01 -2.45
CA ALA A 309 -2.87 8.69 -2.28
C ALA A 309 -2.06 9.43 -3.36
N GLY A 310 -1.01 10.15 -2.94
CA GLY A 310 -0.25 11.04 -3.81
C GLY A 310 0.14 10.34 -5.12
N LEU A 311 -0.47 10.77 -6.23
CA LEU A 311 -0.16 10.27 -7.57
C LEU A 311 1.19 10.81 -8.09
N ALA A 312 1.89 11.61 -7.28
CA ALA A 312 3.07 12.38 -7.68
C ALA A 312 4.36 11.86 -7.03
N ASN A 313 5.30 11.42 -7.87
CA ASN A 313 6.75 11.40 -7.64
C ASN A 313 7.25 10.84 -6.29
N GLY A 314 7.02 9.55 -6.02
CA GLY A 314 7.81 8.79 -5.04
C GLY A 314 7.78 9.30 -3.60
N THR A 315 6.89 10.23 -3.27
CA THR A 315 6.71 10.73 -1.90
C THR A 315 5.78 9.75 -1.17
N PRO A 316 6.15 9.24 0.02
CA PRO A 316 5.28 8.36 0.79
C PRO A 316 3.93 9.05 1.01
N ALA A 317 2.84 8.31 0.84
CA ALA A 317 1.52 8.87 1.09
C ALA A 317 1.44 9.33 2.57
N THR A 318 0.91 10.52 2.80
CA THR A 318 0.71 11.08 4.13
C THR A 318 -0.78 11.14 4.44
N LEU A 319 -1.14 10.99 5.71
CA LEU A 319 -2.49 11.19 6.20
C LEU A 319 -2.52 12.49 7.00
N ASN A 320 -3.34 13.47 6.58
CA ASN A 320 -3.41 14.79 7.23
C ASN A 320 -2.03 15.50 7.35
N GLY A 321 -1.16 15.34 6.34
CA GLY A 321 0.21 15.88 6.35
C GLY A 321 1.19 15.17 7.29
N LEU A 322 0.77 14.09 7.95
CA LEU A 322 1.58 13.30 8.88
C LEU A 322 1.95 11.93 8.27
N ARG A 323 3.05 11.35 8.75
CA ARG A 323 3.48 10.00 8.38
C ARG A 323 2.53 8.97 8.98
N TYR A 324 2.24 7.90 8.26
CA TYR A 324 1.58 6.72 8.81
C TYR A 324 2.44 5.47 8.66
N VAL A 325 2.21 4.49 9.52
CA VAL A 325 2.86 3.18 9.49
C VAL A 325 1.80 2.10 9.69
N GLU A 326 1.89 1.06 8.87
CA GLU A 326 0.98 -0.06 8.92
C GLU A 326 1.52 -1.14 9.87
N ALA A 327 0.73 -1.50 10.88
CA ALA A 327 1.02 -2.59 11.80
C ALA A 327 -0.14 -3.58 11.77
N ILE A 328 0.15 -4.84 11.47
CA ILE A 328 -0.86 -5.90 11.30
C ILE A 328 -1.55 -6.25 12.63
N ASP A 329 -0.83 -6.09 13.75
CA ASP A 329 -1.33 -6.43 15.09
C ASP A 329 -2.32 -5.39 15.65
N MET A 330 -2.51 -4.26 14.95
CA MET A 330 -3.54 -3.29 15.31
C MET A 330 -4.94 -3.85 15.02
N PRO A 331 -5.93 -3.62 15.91
CA PRO A 331 -7.27 -4.13 15.73
C PRO A 331 -7.95 -3.51 14.51
N ASP A 332 -8.79 -4.30 13.86
CA ASP A 332 -9.65 -3.86 12.76
C ASP A 332 -10.73 -2.88 13.27
N VAL A 333 -11.24 -2.04 12.36
CA VAL A 333 -12.35 -1.12 12.66
C VAL A 333 -13.62 -1.90 13.01
N ALA A 334 -13.97 -1.93 14.29
CA ALA A 334 -15.22 -2.50 14.82
C ALA A 334 -15.70 -1.73 16.05
N ALA A 335 -16.93 -1.98 16.51
CA ALA A 335 -17.49 -1.32 17.68
C ALA A 335 -16.61 -1.51 18.94
N ASN A 336 -16.39 -0.43 19.69
CA ASN A 336 -15.55 -0.37 20.90
C ASN A 336 -14.08 -0.79 20.72
N THR A 337 -13.59 -0.79 19.48
CA THR A 337 -12.17 -1.04 19.21
C THR A 337 -11.39 0.25 19.08
N TYR A 338 -10.06 0.14 19.20
CA TYR A 338 -9.13 1.25 19.02
C TYR A 338 -8.27 1.04 17.76
N PRO A 339 -8.81 1.25 16.55
CA PRO A 339 -8.12 0.89 15.30
C PRO A 339 -6.97 1.82 14.92
N ILE A 340 -6.94 3.05 15.47
CA ILE A 340 -5.94 4.07 15.15
C ILE A 340 -5.34 4.60 16.44
N ILE A 341 -4.03 4.75 16.43
CA ILE A 341 -3.30 5.52 17.45
C ILE A 341 -2.39 6.54 16.75
N LEU A 342 -2.32 7.73 17.33
CA LEU A 342 -1.44 8.80 16.90
C LEU A 342 -0.53 9.19 18.04
N GLY A 343 0.76 9.37 17.74
CA GLY A 343 1.68 9.94 18.70
C GLY A 343 3.13 9.86 18.29
N ASP A 344 3.99 10.26 19.22
CA ASP A 344 5.43 10.12 19.10
C ASP A 344 5.89 8.84 19.82
N PHE A 345 6.04 7.77 19.04
CA PHE A 345 6.46 6.47 19.55
C PHE A 345 7.88 6.49 20.14
N SER A 346 8.75 7.39 19.67
CA SER A 346 10.14 7.46 20.12
C SER A 346 10.26 8.00 21.55
N ARG A 347 9.33 8.86 21.97
CA ARG A 347 9.26 9.41 23.33
C ARG A 347 8.25 8.70 24.21
N GLY A 348 7.14 8.27 23.63
CA GLY A 348 6.02 7.68 24.33
C GLY A 348 6.22 6.21 24.67
N TYR A 349 6.96 5.44 23.87
CA TYR A 349 7.11 3.99 24.05
C TYR A 349 8.57 3.58 24.11
N THR A 350 8.95 2.89 25.19
CA THR A 350 10.32 2.39 25.36
C THR A 350 10.33 0.87 25.39
N ILE A 351 11.13 0.30 24.49
CA ILE A 351 11.44 -1.12 24.41
C ILE A 351 12.78 -1.34 25.10
N VAL A 352 12.84 -2.34 25.97
CA VAL A 352 14.01 -2.71 26.75
C VAL A 352 14.43 -4.13 26.38
N ASP A 353 15.62 -4.26 25.79
CA ASP A 353 16.22 -5.54 25.45
C ASP A 353 17.28 -5.92 26.49
N ASN A 354 17.19 -7.11 27.07
CA ASN A 354 18.15 -7.55 28.08
C ASN A 354 19.33 -8.36 27.50
N LEU A 355 19.04 -9.16 26.48
CA LEU A 355 20.02 -10.05 25.87
C LEU A 355 19.59 -10.37 24.44
N ALA A 356 20.59 -10.63 23.59
CA ALA A 356 20.36 -11.24 22.28
C ALA A 356 19.71 -12.63 22.45
N VAL A 357 19.13 -13.15 21.36
CA VAL A 357 18.53 -14.49 21.36
C VAL A 357 19.58 -15.52 21.76
N GLN A 358 19.34 -16.22 22.88
CA GLN A 358 20.16 -17.33 23.33
C GLN A 358 19.61 -18.63 22.78
N ILE A 359 20.52 -19.54 22.46
CA ILE A 359 20.22 -20.83 21.86
C ILE A 359 20.82 -21.89 22.76
N ILE A 360 20.01 -22.87 23.15
CA ILE A 360 20.47 -24.08 23.82
C ILE A 360 20.08 -25.25 22.93
N ARG A 361 21.08 -26.01 22.49
CA ARG A 361 20.89 -27.31 21.87
C ARG A 361 20.97 -28.36 22.97
N ASP A 362 19.91 -29.13 23.14
CA ASP A 362 19.83 -30.23 24.08
C ASP A 362 19.75 -31.57 23.35
N ASP A 363 20.84 -32.33 23.43
CA ASP A 363 20.97 -33.67 22.85
C ASP A 363 20.67 -34.78 23.89
N VAL A 364 20.44 -34.43 25.16
CA VAL A 364 20.42 -35.38 26.29
C VAL A 364 19.00 -35.66 26.77
N SER A 365 18.14 -34.65 26.87
CA SER A 365 16.81 -34.80 27.47
C SER A 365 15.91 -35.77 26.70
N SER A 366 15.92 -35.68 25.37
CA SER A 366 15.11 -36.53 24.48
C SER A 366 15.91 -37.63 23.78
N LYS A 367 17.07 -38.01 24.34
CA LYS A 367 17.97 -39.02 23.77
C LYS A 367 17.31 -40.39 23.54
N ARG A 368 16.35 -40.78 24.40
CA ARG A 368 15.64 -42.07 24.27
C ARG A 368 14.77 -42.11 23.02
N ASN A 369 14.32 -40.96 22.55
CA ASN A 369 13.44 -40.82 21.40
C ASN A 369 14.22 -40.45 20.13
N GLY A 370 15.57 -40.40 20.18
CA GLY A 370 16.42 -40.01 19.05
C GLY A 370 16.20 -38.57 18.58
N LYS A 371 15.75 -37.68 19.47
CA LYS A 371 15.44 -36.27 19.15
C LYS A 371 16.42 -35.32 19.80
N ILE A 372 16.75 -34.26 19.07
CA ILE A 372 17.51 -33.10 19.53
C ILE A 372 16.54 -31.92 19.67
N GLU A 373 16.63 -31.21 20.79
CA GLU A 373 15.77 -30.06 21.07
C GLU A 373 16.57 -28.76 20.98
N PHE A 374 16.12 -27.83 20.15
CA PHE A 374 16.63 -26.47 20.07
C PHE A 374 15.71 -25.56 20.85
N THR A 375 16.18 -25.07 22.00
CA THR A 375 15.46 -24.10 22.80
C THR A 375 16.04 -22.71 22.61
N PHE A 376 15.16 -21.78 22.25
CA PHE A 376 15.46 -20.38 22.06
C PHE A 376 14.94 -19.56 23.22
N PHE A 377 15.75 -18.62 23.69
CA PHE A 377 15.36 -17.67 24.73
C PHE A 377 15.61 -16.25 24.29
N LYS A 378 14.60 -15.39 24.47
CA LYS A 378 14.74 -13.94 24.31
C LYS A 378 14.13 -13.25 25.52
N ARG A 379 14.73 -12.14 25.94
CA ARG A 379 14.24 -11.35 27.07
C ARG A 379 13.99 -9.92 26.63
N VAL A 380 12.72 -9.51 26.68
CA VAL A 380 12.26 -8.21 26.22
C VAL A 380 11.22 -7.64 27.18
N GLY A 381 11.31 -6.35 27.43
CA GLY A 381 10.31 -5.56 28.15
C GLY A 381 9.87 -4.39 27.29
N ALA A 382 8.65 -3.92 27.47
CA ALA A 382 8.20 -2.70 26.83
C ALA A 382 7.06 -2.08 27.62
N GLN A 383 7.01 -0.74 27.61
CA GLN A 383 6.05 0.04 28.36
C GLN A 383 5.91 1.46 27.78
N VAL A 384 4.74 2.04 27.99
CA VAL A 384 4.46 3.44 27.65
C VAL A 384 5.10 4.32 28.73
N THR A 385 6.13 5.08 28.37
CA THR A 385 6.86 5.98 29.27
C THR A 385 6.20 7.35 29.41
N LEU A 386 5.55 7.83 28.34
CA LEU A 386 4.83 9.11 28.34
C LEU A 386 3.48 8.93 27.66
N ALA A 387 2.43 8.78 28.46
CA ALA A 387 1.09 8.58 27.94
C ALA A 387 0.52 9.83 27.23
N GLU A 388 0.97 11.03 27.62
CA GLU A 388 0.54 12.28 26.96
C GLU A 388 1.05 12.45 25.52
N ALA A 389 2.06 11.66 25.12
CA ALA A 389 2.59 11.66 23.76
C ALA A 389 1.71 10.86 22.78
N PHE A 390 0.63 10.22 23.27
CA PHE A 390 -0.28 9.41 22.48
C PHE A 390 -1.74 9.86 22.64
N ARG A 391 -2.51 9.59 21.59
CA ARG A 391 -3.98 9.65 21.57
C ARG A 391 -4.51 8.43 20.82
N LYS A 392 -5.51 7.76 21.40
CA LYS A 392 -6.21 6.62 20.79
C LYS A 392 -7.52 7.08 20.17
N LEU A 393 -7.85 6.54 19.02
CA LEU A 393 -9.17 6.73 18.44
C LEU A 393 -10.03 5.51 18.73
N LYS A 394 -11.17 5.72 19.38
CA LYS A 394 -12.14 4.70 19.75
C LYS A 394 -13.35 4.77 18.84
N VAL A 395 -13.72 3.63 18.26
CA VAL A 395 -14.94 3.53 17.44
C VAL A 395 -16.13 3.35 18.38
N ALA A 396 -16.67 4.47 18.81
CA ALA A 396 -17.81 4.55 19.72
C ALA A 396 -18.57 5.86 19.47
N VAL A 397 -19.82 5.90 19.96
CA VAL A 397 -20.68 7.09 19.92
C VAL A 397 -20.18 8.13 20.92
#